data_AF-A0A4U5U1N8-F1
#
_entry.id   AF-A0A4U5U1N8-F1
#
_cell.length_a   1.000
_cell.length_b   1.000
_cell.length_c   1.000
_cell.angle_alpha   90.00
_cell.angle_beta   90.00
_cell.angle_gamma   90.00
#
_symmetry.space_group_name_H-M   'P 1'
#
loop_
_entity.id
_entity.type
_entity.pdbx_description
1 polymer ?
#
loop_
_entity_poly.entity_id
_entity_poly.type
_entity_poly.pdbx_seq_one_letter_code
_entity_poly.pdbx_strand_id
1 'polypeptide(L)'
;MLMFPCEVVAADRALQFQRGWFAHPIFKNGDYPDAMKWQVGNKSELQGLPETRLPSFTEEEKNLIKGTADMFCINHYTTKIVSHLTARLTPPSYKYDMDVSEEEEADSPTTAISNQRAVAWGLRRLLNWIKEEYGDPEIYVTENGVATDIKPQLMTLTESSTPKRSAHYYYHVMKDNGFPLPDDEKILYGQFPKTFNWSTASAAFQIEGSWRAHGKGLSIWDKFAHTPSRVDNSDNGDIACDSYNKIDMDVEVLKKLKVTLYHWDLPLALQKLGGWENETIVQRFRDYADVLFSRFGSRVKFWITLNEPYIVANLGYGYGTFAPGIVGKQYIAAHNLIKAHAEAWHLYNDKYRATQGGLISITINSDWVEPRNLYKQEDVDAAERYLQFFIGWFAHPIFNGDYPELMKTIIRKRSLAAGLPESRLPEFTPDKIKRINGTHDYFGFNHYTTVLSYPVDLGKQQDYEGDRGTGTTHDRTWIESGSSWLKITPFGFRKILKFIKDEYGNPPVYVTENGISERGEVTLNDIHRTHYYENYINQALKATLLDGVDLRGYTAWSLMDNFEWAAGYSERFGLFYVNRSNPTLPRIPKKSASRYSSIITCNGFPDPWTP
;
A
#
# COMPACT_ATOMS: atom_id res chain seq x y z
N MET A 1 -1.50 14.00 19.82
CA MET A 1 -1.08 15.42 19.79
C MET A 1 -1.74 16.10 20.98
N LEU A 2 -0.96 16.43 22.03
CA LEU A 2 -1.46 17.22 23.16
C LEU A 2 -1.73 18.63 22.63
N MET A 3 -2.98 18.97 22.32
CA MET A 3 -3.33 20.34 21.95
C MET A 3 -3.16 21.22 23.19
N PHE A 4 -2.37 22.29 23.05
CA PHE A 4 -2.30 23.32 24.07
C PHE A 4 -3.71 23.95 24.22
N PRO A 5 -4.19 24.21 25.45
CA PRO A 5 -5.50 24.81 25.68
C PRO A 5 -5.76 26.10 24.89
N CYS A 6 -4.72 26.88 24.57
CA CYS A 6 -4.84 28.12 23.80
C CYS A 6 -5.27 27.90 22.33
N GLU A 7 -4.80 26.83 21.69
CA GLU A 7 -5.10 26.56 20.28
C GLU A 7 -6.55 26.09 20.09
N VAL A 8 -7.06 25.33 21.06
CA VAL A 8 -8.47 24.90 21.07
C VAL A 8 -9.39 26.12 21.20
N VAL A 9 -9.05 27.05 22.09
CA VAL A 9 -9.81 28.30 22.26
C VAL A 9 -9.72 29.18 21.02
N ALA A 10 -8.56 29.21 20.33
CA ALA A 10 -8.40 29.92 19.07
C ALA A 10 -9.28 29.33 17.96
N ALA A 11 -9.31 28.00 17.84
CA ALA A 11 -10.15 27.31 16.86
C ALA A 11 -11.65 27.52 17.13
N ASP A 12 -12.10 27.41 18.39
CA ASP A 12 -13.49 27.71 18.75
C ASP A 12 -13.84 29.16 18.43
N ARG A 13 -12.99 30.12 18.82
CA ARG A 13 -13.18 31.54 18.50
C ARG A 13 -13.29 31.78 16.99
N ALA A 14 -12.48 31.12 16.17
CA ALA A 14 -12.59 31.24 14.71
C ALA A 14 -13.96 30.75 14.21
N LEU A 15 -14.48 29.63 14.74
CA LEU A 15 -15.82 29.13 14.40
C LEU A 15 -16.93 30.07 14.89
N GLN A 16 -16.80 30.62 16.09
CA GLN A 16 -17.73 31.63 16.63
C GLN A 16 -17.78 32.88 15.75
N PHE A 17 -16.65 33.36 15.23
CA PHE A 17 -16.60 34.50 14.32
C PHE A 17 -17.11 34.19 12.90
N GLN A 18 -16.77 33.04 12.34
CA GLN A 18 -17.09 32.70 10.94
C GLN A 18 -18.50 32.09 10.75
N ARG A 19 -18.97 31.33 11.74
CA ARG A 19 -20.26 30.62 11.72
C ARG A 19 -21.19 31.17 12.78
N GLY A 20 -20.71 31.28 14.02
CA GLY A 20 -21.48 31.80 15.15
C GLY A 20 -22.02 33.21 14.93
N TRP A 21 -21.34 34.06 14.16
CA TRP A 21 -21.80 35.42 13.85
C TRP A 21 -23.25 35.45 13.33
N PHE A 22 -23.65 34.48 12.51
CA PHE A 22 -25.03 34.34 12.04
C PHE A 22 -25.79 33.21 12.75
N ALA A 23 -25.10 32.13 13.12
CA ALA A 23 -25.74 30.95 13.70
C ALA A 23 -26.17 31.15 15.17
N HIS A 24 -25.43 31.89 16.00
CA HIS A 24 -25.83 32.13 17.41
C HIS A 24 -27.13 32.91 17.54
N PRO A 25 -27.30 34.04 16.83
CA PRO A 25 -28.56 34.77 16.89
C PRO A 25 -29.76 33.88 16.52
N ILE A 26 -29.62 33.06 15.48
CA ILE A 26 -30.72 32.25 14.95
C ILE A 26 -30.97 31.02 15.83
N PHE A 27 -29.94 30.23 16.14
CA PHE A 27 -30.10 28.89 16.72
C PHE A 27 -29.87 28.81 18.24
N LYS A 28 -29.37 29.87 18.89
CA LYS A 28 -29.00 29.83 20.32
C LYS A 28 -29.85 30.76 21.18
N ASN A 29 -29.63 32.07 21.06
CA ASN A 29 -30.15 33.02 22.05
C ASN A 29 -30.60 34.38 21.48
N GLY A 30 -30.65 34.56 20.16
CA GLY A 30 -31.03 35.85 19.56
C GLY A 30 -29.91 36.87 19.49
N ASP A 31 -28.73 36.60 20.06
CA ASP A 31 -27.63 37.57 20.19
C ASP A 31 -26.33 37.06 19.55
N TYR A 32 -25.37 37.96 19.32
CA TYR A 32 -24.04 37.60 18.81
C TYR A 32 -23.26 36.74 19.82
N PRO A 33 -22.31 35.90 19.36
CA PRO A 33 -21.44 35.12 20.24
C PRO A 33 -20.69 35.96 21.26
N ASP A 34 -20.60 35.49 22.51
CA ASP A 34 -19.88 36.21 23.57
C ASP A 34 -18.40 36.43 23.22
N ALA A 35 -17.76 35.46 22.57
CA ALA A 35 -16.38 35.60 22.10
C ALA A 35 -16.21 36.76 21.12
N MET A 36 -17.21 37.02 20.26
CA MET A 36 -17.19 38.11 19.28
C MET A 36 -17.48 39.45 19.94
N LYS A 37 -18.49 39.51 20.81
CA LYS A 37 -18.82 40.71 21.61
C LYS A 37 -17.61 41.16 22.43
N TRP A 38 -16.96 40.22 23.11
CA TRP A 38 -15.79 40.49 23.94
C TRP A 38 -14.60 40.99 23.12
N GLN A 39 -14.23 40.29 22.05
CA GLN A 39 -13.05 40.64 21.25
C GLN A 39 -13.22 41.97 20.51
N VAL A 40 -14.36 42.18 19.84
CA VAL A 40 -14.61 43.41 19.09
C VAL A 40 -14.80 44.59 20.04
N GLY A 41 -15.48 44.38 21.18
CA GLY A 41 -15.66 45.39 22.22
C GLY A 41 -14.33 45.87 22.79
N ASN A 42 -13.52 44.95 23.31
CA ASN A 42 -12.22 45.28 23.90
C ASN A 42 -11.28 45.95 22.91
N LYS A 43 -11.24 45.48 21.65
CA LYS A 43 -10.39 46.12 20.64
C LYS A 43 -10.89 47.49 20.24
N SER A 44 -12.20 47.72 20.21
CA SER A 44 -12.76 49.05 19.95
C SER A 44 -12.36 50.04 21.05
N GLU A 45 -12.41 49.61 22.31
CA GLU A 45 -11.93 50.41 23.45
C GLU A 45 -10.44 50.70 23.35
N LEU A 46 -9.61 49.69 23.11
CA LEU A 46 -8.15 49.85 22.94
C LEU A 46 -7.79 50.73 21.73
N GLN A 47 -8.64 50.76 20.70
CA GLN A 47 -8.51 51.63 19.52
C GLN A 47 -8.94 53.08 19.80
N GLY A 48 -9.48 53.38 20.98
CA GLY A 48 -9.98 54.71 21.34
C GLY A 48 -11.30 55.07 20.66
N LEU A 49 -12.10 54.09 20.23
CA LEU A 49 -13.42 54.32 19.66
C LEU A 49 -14.43 54.62 20.78
N PRO A 50 -15.36 55.57 20.57
CA PRO A 50 -16.34 55.94 21.59
C PRO A 50 -17.37 54.84 21.87
N GLU A 51 -17.57 53.92 20.92
CA GLU A 51 -18.51 52.80 21.01
C GLU A 51 -17.90 51.55 20.35
N THR A 52 -18.42 50.37 20.69
CA THR A 52 -18.02 49.11 20.05
C THR A 52 -18.38 49.10 18.57
N ARG A 53 -17.50 48.55 17.73
CA ARG A 53 -17.78 48.34 16.29
C ARG A 53 -18.84 47.27 16.03
N LEU A 54 -19.15 46.41 17.01
CA LEU A 54 -20.20 45.40 16.89
C LEU A 54 -21.50 45.97 17.46
N PRO A 55 -22.57 46.15 16.66
CA PRO A 55 -23.86 46.58 17.16
C PRO A 55 -24.45 45.61 18.18
N SER A 56 -25.37 46.10 19.01
CA SER A 56 -26.14 45.28 19.95
C SER A 56 -27.58 45.09 19.47
N PHE A 57 -28.13 43.89 19.62
CA PHE A 57 -29.57 43.66 19.48
C PHE A 57 -30.32 44.08 20.74
N THR A 58 -31.46 44.73 20.55
CA THR A 58 -32.48 44.92 21.60
C THR A 58 -33.14 43.58 21.96
N GLU A 59 -33.77 43.48 23.13
CA GLU A 59 -34.46 42.25 23.53
C GLU A 59 -35.62 41.88 22.59
N GLU A 60 -36.29 42.87 22.00
CA GLU A 60 -37.33 42.65 20.98
C GLU A 60 -36.73 42.02 19.71
N GLU A 61 -35.60 42.52 19.23
CA GLU A 61 -34.88 41.95 18.08
C GLU A 61 -34.36 40.55 18.36
N LYS A 62 -33.78 40.31 19.55
CA LYS A 62 -33.31 38.97 19.94
C LYS A 62 -34.43 37.95 19.89
N ASN A 63 -35.60 38.29 20.42
CA ASN A 63 -36.77 37.41 20.41
C ASN A 63 -37.36 37.22 19.01
N LEU A 64 -37.24 38.23 18.14
CA LEU A 64 -37.67 38.14 16.75
C LEU A 64 -36.76 37.23 15.92
N ILE A 65 -35.44 37.24 16.16
CA ILE A 65 -34.44 36.50 15.38
C ILE A 65 -34.30 35.05 15.86
N LYS A 66 -34.41 34.81 17.17
CA LYS A 66 -34.22 33.48 17.75
C LYS A 66 -35.26 32.49 17.20
N GLY A 67 -34.77 31.37 16.66
CA GLY A 67 -35.59 30.29 16.13
C GLY A 67 -36.16 30.55 14.73
N THR A 68 -35.59 31.48 13.97
CA THR A 68 -36.07 31.85 12.61
C THR A 68 -35.61 30.91 11.49
N ALA A 69 -35.19 29.68 11.82
CA ALA A 69 -34.80 28.67 10.85
C ALA A 69 -35.25 27.28 11.29
N ASP A 70 -35.92 26.56 10.39
CA ASP A 70 -36.43 25.20 10.64
C ASP A 70 -35.32 24.13 10.62
N MET A 71 -34.22 24.42 9.93
CA MET A 71 -33.11 23.49 9.69
C MET A 71 -31.79 24.24 9.60
N PHE A 72 -30.70 23.60 10.02
CA PHE A 72 -29.36 24.14 9.94
C PHE A 72 -28.75 23.81 8.56
N CYS A 73 -28.86 24.75 7.62
CA CYS A 73 -28.23 24.61 6.30
C CYS A 73 -26.74 24.97 6.36
N ILE A 74 -25.88 24.12 5.79
CA ILE A 74 -24.43 24.32 5.80
C ILE A 74 -23.77 24.10 4.43
N ASN A 75 -22.85 25.01 4.12
CA ASN A 75 -21.91 24.89 3.02
C ASN A 75 -20.51 24.59 3.56
N HIS A 76 -19.83 23.59 3.01
CA HIS A 76 -18.47 23.24 3.42
C HIS A 76 -17.62 22.80 2.23
N TYR A 77 -16.45 23.42 2.06
CA TYR A 77 -15.55 23.10 0.94
C TYR A 77 -14.10 22.85 1.36
N THR A 78 -13.69 23.27 2.56
CA THR A 78 -12.33 23.08 3.07
C THR A 78 -12.24 23.29 4.58
N THR A 79 -11.11 22.91 5.16
CA THR A 79 -10.76 23.12 6.57
C THR A 79 -9.38 23.76 6.67
N LYS A 80 -9.23 24.63 7.66
CA LYS A 80 -7.98 25.33 7.98
C LYS A 80 -7.46 24.89 9.32
N ILE A 81 -6.13 24.89 9.45
CA ILE A 81 -5.48 24.79 10.76
C ILE A 81 -5.40 26.20 11.31
N VAL A 82 -5.89 26.37 12.54
CA VAL A 82 -6.00 27.67 13.20
C VAL A 82 -5.06 27.67 14.38
N SER A 83 -4.28 28.74 14.53
CA SER A 83 -3.44 28.97 15.70
C SER A 83 -3.72 30.31 16.37
N HIS A 84 -3.49 30.40 17.67
CA HIS A 84 -3.61 31.65 18.41
C HIS A 84 -2.60 32.68 17.90
N LEU A 85 -3.06 33.91 17.64
CA LEU A 85 -2.22 35.03 17.26
C LEU A 85 -2.73 36.30 17.95
N THR A 86 -1.84 37.06 18.60
CA THR A 86 -2.19 38.44 19.01
C THR A 86 -2.02 39.36 17.81
N ALA A 87 -3.13 39.68 17.14
CA ALA A 87 -3.11 40.49 15.93
C ALA A 87 -2.93 41.98 16.23
N ARG A 88 -2.40 42.72 15.25
CA ARG A 88 -2.23 44.18 15.36
C ARG A 88 -3.56 44.88 15.63
N LEU A 89 -3.50 45.95 16.42
CA LEU A 89 -4.68 46.71 16.82
C LEU A 89 -5.16 47.71 15.75
N THR A 90 -4.26 48.27 14.94
CA THR A 90 -4.59 49.30 13.94
C THR A 90 -4.07 48.89 12.56
N PRO A 91 -4.85 49.10 11.46
CA PRO A 91 -6.22 49.62 11.44
C PRO A 91 -7.26 48.61 11.96
N PRO A 92 -8.46 49.05 12.37
CA PRO A 92 -9.55 48.16 12.75
C PRO A 92 -9.90 47.16 11.64
N SER A 93 -10.06 45.88 11.98
CA SER A 93 -10.32 44.84 10.98
C SER A 93 -10.95 43.60 11.61
N TYR A 94 -12.02 43.10 11.00
CA TYR A 94 -12.61 41.79 11.32
C TYR A 94 -11.55 40.69 11.38
N LYS A 95 -10.57 40.69 10.45
CA LYS A 95 -9.51 39.69 10.42
C LYS A 95 -8.62 39.75 11.66
N TYR A 96 -8.33 40.94 12.17
CA TYR A 96 -7.53 41.10 13.38
C TYR A 96 -8.34 40.85 14.64
N ASP A 97 -9.65 41.07 14.61
CA ASP A 97 -10.53 40.83 15.75
C ASP A 97 -10.62 39.34 16.15
N MET A 98 -10.39 38.43 15.20
CA MET A 98 -10.36 36.99 15.48
C MET A 98 -9.15 36.54 16.29
N ASP A 99 -8.02 37.28 16.28
CA ASP A 99 -6.77 36.89 16.95
C ASP A 99 -6.31 35.45 16.61
N VAL A 100 -6.32 35.14 15.32
CA VAL A 100 -5.86 33.84 14.82
C VAL A 100 -5.01 33.99 13.57
N SER A 101 -4.10 33.04 13.38
CA SER A 101 -3.50 32.73 12.08
C SER A 101 -4.17 31.49 11.49
N GLU A 102 -4.29 31.45 10.17
CA GLU A 102 -4.85 30.32 9.44
C GLU A 102 -3.80 29.74 8.49
N GLU A 103 -3.70 28.42 8.47
CA GLU A 103 -2.84 27.66 7.56
C GLU A 103 -3.66 26.61 6.80
N GLU A 104 -3.17 26.22 5.63
CA GLU A 104 -3.73 25.07 4.91
C GLU A 104 -3.40 23.77 5.63
N GLU A 105 -4.32 22.81 5.58
CA GLU A 105 -4.02 21.43 5.92
C GLU A 105 -3.19 20.83 4.77
N ALA A 106 -1.87 20.85 4.94
CA ALA A 106 -0.91 20.58 3.87
C ALA A 106 -0.98 19.15 3.32
N ASP A 107 -1.46 18.18 4.12
CA ASP A 107 -1.52 16.77 3.74
C ASP A 107 -2.74 16.49 2.82
N SER A 108 -3.69 17.42 2.75
CA SER A 108 -4.86 17.33 1.87
C SER A 108 -4.57 17.78 0.43
N PRO A 109 -5.28 17.22 -0.58
CA PRO A 109 -5.08 17.58 -1.98
C PRO A 109 -5.29 19.07 -2.22
N THR A 110 -4.47 19.65 -3.10
CA THR A 110 -4.78 20.94 -3.70
C THR A 110 -6.06 20.87 -4.52
N THR A 111 -6.71 22.01 -4.66
CA THR A 111 -7.83 22.21 -5.57
C THR A 111 -7.48 23.32 -6.57
N ALA A 112 -8.32 23.50 -7.59
CA ALA A 112 -8.16 24.61 -8.53
C ALA A 112 -8.28 26.00 -7.87
N ILE A 113 -8.88 26.05 -6.68
CA ILE A 113 -9.04 27.29 -5.92
C ILE A 113 -7.83 27.44 -5.01
N SER A 114 -7.08 28.52 -5.22
CA SER A 114 -5.94 28.88 -4.37
C SER A 114 -6.40 29.02 -2.91
N ASN A 115 -5.57 28.55 -1.98
CA ASN A 115 -5.87 28.49 -0.55
C ASN A 115 -7.03 27.53 -0.18
N GLN A 116 -7.44 26.60 -1.05
CA GLN A 116 -8.46 25.60 -0.75
C GLN A 116 -7.90 24.18 -0.93
N ARG A 117 -7.97 23.39 0.16
CA ARG A 117 -7.61 21.96 0.18
C ARG A 117 -8.84 21.07 0.33
N ALA A 118 -8.80 19.88 -0.27
CA ALA A 118 -9.87 18.89 -0.17
C ALA A 118 -9.80 18.11 1.17
N VAL A 119 -10.14 18.77 2.28
CA VAL A 119 -9.99 18.22 3.64
C VAL A 119 -11.21 17.40 4.06
N ALA A 120 -11.20 16.09 3.78
CA ALA A 120 -12.36 15.22 3.98
C ALA A 120 -12.82 15.10 5.45
N TRP A 121 -11.88 15.03 6.41
CA TRP A 121 -12.22 14.87 7.83
C TRP A 121 -12.85 16.12 8.46
N GLY A 122 -12.70 17.27 7.80
CA GLY A 122 -13.13 18.58 8.27
C GLY A 122 -14.62 18.69 8.51
N LEU A 123 -15.42 18.26 7.53
CA LEU A 123 -16.88 18.28 7.61
C LEU A 123 -17.39 17.50 8.84
N ARG A 124 -16.82 16.32 9.11
CA ARG A 124 -17.19 15.52 10.30
C ARG A 124 -16.98 16.29 11.59
N ARG A 125 -15.86 17.00 11.75
CA ARG A 125 -15.58 17.78 12.97
C ARG A 125 -16.50 19.00 13.08
N LEU A 126 -16.77 19.67 11.97
CA LEU A 126 -17.69 20.80 11.93
C LEU A 126 -19.12 20.39 12.32
N LEU A 127 -19.61 19.25 11.81
CA LEU A 127 -20.92 18.72 12.17
C LEU A 127 -21.01 18.39 13.67
N ASN A 128 -19.96 17.83 14.27
CA ASN A 128 -19.92 17.59 15.72
C ASN A 128 -19.92 18.90 16.52
N TRP A 129 -19.17 19.92 16.08
CA TRP A 129 -19.18 21.22 16.75
C TRP A 129 -20.57 21.89 16.69
N ILE A 130 -21.26 21.84 15.54
CA ILE A 130 -22.63 22.36 15.40
C ILE A 130 -23.60 21.61 16.33
N LYS A 131 -23.48 20.28 16.38
CA LYS A 131 -24.27 19.44 17.29
C LYS A 131 -24.08 19.86 18.74
N GLU A 132 -22.84 20.04 19.19
CA GLU A 132 -22.53 20.41 20.57
C GLU A 132 -22.95 21.86 20.88
N GLU A 133 -22.72 22.79 19.96
CA GLU A 133 -22.92 24.23 20.18
C GLU A 133 -24.40 24.65 20.12
N TYR A 134 -25.20 23.97 19.28
CA TYR A 134 -26.59 24.33 18.99
C TYR A 134 -27.62 23.25 19.35
N GLY A 135 -27.22 22.20 20.07
CA GLY A 135 -28.15 21.22 20.63
C GLY A 135 -28.71 20.20 19.64
N ASP A 136 -27.85 19.68 18.76
CA ASP A 136 -28.17 18.64 17.76
C ASP A 136 -29.33 19.00 16.80
N PRO A 137 -29.26 20.15 16.10
CA PRO A 137 -30.32 20.53 15.16
C PRO A 137 -30.37 19.58 13.96
N GLU A 138 -31.50 19.57 13.23
CA GLU A 138 -31.56 18.94 11.91
C GLU A 138 -30.62 19.69 10.94
N ILE A 139 -29.70 18.99 10.30
CA ILE A 139 -28.67 19.57 9.43
C ILE A 139 -28.91 19.17 7.98
N TYR A 140 -28.78 20.14 7.07
CA TYR A 140 -28.79 19.89 5.63
C TYR A 140 -27.54 20.48 4.98
N VAL A 141 -26.73 19.61 4.37
CA VAL A 141 -25.55 20.03 3.62
C VAL A 141 -26.02 20.51 2.25
N THR A 142 -26.16 21.83 2.10
CA THR A 142 -26.65 22.48 0.89
C THR A 142 -25.60 22.49 -0.22
N GLU A 143 -24.31 22.64 0.14
CA GLU A 143 -23.21 22.62 -0.82
C GLU A 143 -21.96 21.94 -0.26
N ASN A 144 -21.40 21.02 -1.05
CA ASN A 144 -20.12 20.38 -0.80
C ASN A 144 -19.45 19.98 -2.13
N GLY A 145 -18.13 20.09 -2.19
CA GLY A 145 -17.36 19.71 -3.36
C GLY A 145 -16.03 20.45 -3.44
N VAL A 146 -15.26 20.15 -4.50
CA VAL A 146 -13.97 20.78 -4.78
C VAL A 146 -13.85 21.09 -6.27
N ALA A 147 -13.14 22.17 -6.58
CA ALA A 147 -12.86 22.56 -7.96
C ALA A 147 -11.61 21.84 -8.51
N THR A 148 -11.62 21.53 -9.81
CA THR A 148 -10.51 20.87 -10.51
C THR A 148 -10.03 21.70 -11.68
N ASP A 149 -8.70 21.80 -11.89
CA ASP A 149 -8.08 22.59 -12.97
C ASP A 149 -8.24 21.98 -14.37
N ILE A 150 -8.93 20.84 -14.47
CA ILE A 150 -9.17 20.15 -15.73
C ILE A 150 -10.11 21.02 -16.56
N LYS A 151 -9.55 21.73 -17.55
CA LYS A 151 -10.33 22.25 -18.67
C LYS A 151 -11.13 21.07 -19.23
N PRO A 152 -12.48 21.12 -19.23
CA PRO A 152 -13.23 20.20 -20.06
C PRO A 152 -12.61 20.26 -21.45
N GLN A 153 -12.33 19.11 -22.08
CA GLN A 153 -12.09 19.13 -23.53
C GLN A 153 -13.19 20.01 -24.11
N LEU A 154 -12.81 21.07 -24.84
CA LEU A 154 -13.72 22.02 -25.45
C LEU A 154 -14.67 21.23 -26.37
N MET A 155 -15.77 20.74 -25.80
CA MET A 155 -16.95 20.42 -26.56
C MET A 155 -17.49 21.79 -26.95
N THR A 156 -17.29 22.13 -28.21
CA THR A 156 -18.18 23.05 -28.91
C THR A 156 -19.60 22.77 -28.44
N LEU A 157 -20.33 23.82 -28.09
CA LEU A 157 -21.73 23.82 -27.63
C LEU A 157 -22.67 23.16 -28.66
N THR A 158 -22.55 21.86 -28.81
CA THR A 158 -23.48 20.97 -29.50
C THR A 158 -23.87 19.93 -28.46
N GLU A 159 -24.93 20.27 -27.72
CA GLU A 159 -25.85 19.44 -26.91
C GLU A 159 -25.54 17.94 -26.73
N SER A 160 -24.41 17.58 -26.11
CA SER A 160 -24.33 16.35 -25.33
C SER A 160 -23.40 16.58 -24.14
N SER A 161 -23.97 16.66 -22.94
CA SER A 161 -23.17 16.68 -21.72
C SER A 161 -22.67 15.26 -21.47
N THR A 162 -21.38 15.01 -21.67
CA THR A 162 -20.80 13.73 -21.27
C THR A 162 -20.64 13.73 -19.74
N PRO A 163 -21.25 12.78 -19.00
CA PRO A 163 -21.11 12.72 -17.55
C PRO A 163 -19.65 12.57 -17.13
N LYS A 164 -19.22 13.37 -16.15
CA LYS A 164 -17.90 13.21 -15.52
C LYS A 164 -17.89 11.92 -14.69
N ARG A 165 -16.71 11.39 -14.37
CA ARG A 165 -16.55 10.26 -13.42
C ARG A 165 -17.27 10.52 -12.10
N SER A 166 -17.21 11.75 -11.58
CA SER A 166 -17.90 12.14 -10.35
C SER A 166 -19.42 12.02 -10.45
N ALA A 167 -20.00 12.24 -11.64
CA ALA A 167 -21.44 12.06 -11.86
C ALA A 167 -21.83 10.58 -11.84
N HIS A 168 -21.05 9.70 -12.47
CA HIS A 168 -21.25 8.25 -12.36
C HIS A 168 -21.13 7.77 -10.91
N TYR A 169 -20.07 8.18 -10.21
CA TYR A 169 -19.85 7.84 -8.81
C TYR A 169 -21.02 8.31 -7.93
N TYR A 170 -21.43 9.58 -8.05
CA TYR A 170 -22.52 10.13 -7.24
C TYR A 170 -23.87 9.48 -7.57
N TYR A 171 -24.13 9.13 -8.83
CA TYR A 171 -25.31 8.35 -9.22
C TYR A 171 -25.37 7.02 -8.48
N HIS A 172 -24.24 6.28 -8.38
CA HIS A 172 -24.19 5.03 -7.64
C HIS A 172 -24.43 5.22 -6.14
N VAL A 173 -23.80 6.23 -5.53
CA VAL A 173 -24.05 6.59 -4.11
C VAL A 173 -25.53 6.88 -3.85
N MET A 174 -26.18 7.64 -4.74
CA MET A 174 -27.61 7.95 -4.62
C MET A 174 -28.49 6.71 -4.82
N LYS A 175 -28.20 5.91 -5.86
CA LYS A 175 -28.95 4.70 -6.19
C LYS A 175 -28.91 3.69 -5.04
N ASP A 176 -27.74 3.55 -4.42
CA ASP A 176 -27.48 2.54 -3.39
C ASP A 176 -27.70 3.08 -1.97
N ASN A 177 -28.15 4.34 -1.84
CA ASN A 177 -28.35 5.06 -0.59
C ASN A 177 -27.13 4.98 0.35
N GLY A 178 -25.95 5.27 -0.20
CA GLY A 178 -24.67 5.21 0.50
C GLY A 178 -23.72 4.19 -0.11
N PHE A 179 -23.01 3.47 0.75
CA PHE A 179 -21.96 2.50 0.38
C PHE A 179 -22.32 1.13 0.96
N PRO A 180 -23.30 0.40 0.39
CA PRO A 180 -23.64 -0.93 0.89
C PRO A 180 -22.44 -1.86 0.72
N LEU A 181 -22.24 -2.75 1.70
CA LEU A 181 -21.24 -3.82 1.60
C LEU A 181 -21.59 -4.70 0.39
N PRO A 182 -20.75 -4.74 -0.65
CA PRO A 182 -21.05 -5.55 -1.82
C PRO A 182 -20.97 -7.04 -1.46
N ASP A 183 -21.66 -7.88 -2.22
CA ASP A 183 -21.79 -9.32 -1.92
C ASP A 183 -20.43 -10.03 -1.87
N ASP A 184 -19.46 -9.54 -2.62
CA ASP A 184 -18.08 -10.02 -2.61
C ASP A 184 -17.33 -9.67 -1.33
N GLU A 185 -17.75 -8.69 -0.53
CA GLU A 185 -17.17 -8.37 0.79
C GLU A 185 -17.81 -9.15 1.95
N LYS A 186 -18.98 -9.75 1.76
CA LYS A 186 -19.62 -10.60 2.79
C LYS A 186 -18.79 -11.86 3.06
N ILE A 187 -18.64 -12.25 4.33
CA ILE A 187 -17.88 -13.47 4.69
C ILE A 187 -18.53 -14.71 4.07
N LEU A 188 -17.73 -15.47 3.32
CA LEU A 188 -18.08 -16.83 2.91
C LEU A 188 -17.70 -17.81 4.02
N TYR A 189 -18.65 -18.59 4.51
CA TYR A 189 -18.37 -19.69 5.42
C TYR A 189 -18.06 -20.97 4.64
N GLY A 190 -17.03 -21.71 5.06
CA GLY A 190 -16.55 -22.89 4.39
C GLY A 190 -15.11 -23.25 4.79
N GLN A 191 -14.63 -24.36 4.25
CA GLN A 191 -13.29 -24.87 4.51
C GLN A 191 -12.49 -25.00 3.21
N PHE A 192 -11.19 -24.81 3.30
CA PHE A 192 -10.25 -25.17 2.25
C PHE A 192 -10.13 -26.70 2.12
N PRO A 193 -9.55 -27.22 1.02
CA PRO A 193 -9.22 -28.64 0.92
C PRO A 193 -8.40 -29.12 2.12
N LYS A 194 -8.58 -30.39 2.54
CA LYS A 194 -7.83 -30.95 3.69
C LYS A 194 -6.31 -30.96 3.49
N THR A 195 -5.86 -30.92 2.24
CA THR A 195 -4.45 -30.87 1.84
C THR A 195 -3.87 -29.45 1.83
N PHE A 196 -4.68 -28.42 2.13
CA PHE A 196 -4.25 -27.03 2.07
C PHE A 196 -3.08 -26.74 3.02
N ASN A 197 -2.11 -25.98 2.51
CA ASN A 197 -0.85 -25.74 3.20
C ASN A 197 -0.81 -24.36 3.85
N TRP A 198 -0.97 -24.32 5.16
CA TRP A 198 -0.80 -23.12 5.99
C TRP A 198 0.65 -22.97 6.47
N SER A 199 1.20 -21.76 6.36
CA SER A 199 2.56 -21.45 6.83
C SER A 199 2.75 -19.96 7.12
N THR A 200 3.90 -19.62 7.69
CA THR A 200 4.42 -18.25 7.79
C THR A 200 5.74 -18.15 7.03
N ALA A 201 6.17 -16.94 6.67
CA ALA A 201 7.43 -16.70 5.97
C ALA A 201 8.38 -15.78 6.76
N SER A 202 9.65 -15.86 6.40
CA SER A 202 10.78 -15.05 6.86
C SER A 202 11.91 -15.11 5.83
N ALA A 203 12.80 -14.11 5.82
CA ALA A 203 14.00 -14.10 4.96
C ALA A 203 15.29 -14.02 5.76
N ALA A 204 16.35 -14.69 5.27
CA ALA A 204 17.62 -14.87 5.98
C ALA A 204 18.20 -13.57 6.55
N PHE A 205 18.45 -12.57 5.70
CA PHE A 205 19.02 -11.28 6.13
C PHE A 205 18.13 -10.54 7.14
N GLN A 206 16.81 -10.75 7.09
CA GLN A 206 15.86 -10.04 7.94
C GLN A 206 15.78 -10.60 9.36
N ILE A 207 16.13 -11.88 9.57
CA ILE A 207 15.95 -12.57 10.85
C ILE A 207 17.24 -13.15 11.45
N GLU A 208 18.20 -13.60 10.63
CA GLU A 208 19.32 -14.42 11.12
C GLU A 208 20.24 -13.66 12.07
N GLY A 209 20.69 -12.47 11.68
CA GLY A 209 21.74 -11.75 12.39
C GLY A 209 23.09 -12.46 12.26
N SER A 210 23.94 -12.32 13.29
CA SER A 210 25.27 -12.96 13.34
C SER A 210 26.09 -12.74 12.06
N TRP A 211 26.02 -11.53 11.50
CA TRP A 211 26.40 -11.24 10.11
C TRP A 211 27.87 -11.54 9.72
N ARG A 212 28.76 -11.70 10.71
CA ARG A 212 30.18 -12.08 10.55
C ARG A 212 30.57 -13.37 11.27
N ALA A 213 29.61 -14.12 11.80
CA ALA A 213 29.88 -15.36 12.52
C ALA A 213 30.42 -16.45 11.58
N HIS A 214 31.27 -17.32 12.11
CA HIS A 214 31.71 -18.58 11.50
C HIS A 214 32.20 -18.47 10.04
N GLY A 215 32.85 -17.36 9.70
CA GLY A 215 33.42 -17.14 8.36
C GLY A 215 32.41 -16.75 7.28
N LYS A 216 31.18 -16.33 7.65
CA LYS A 216 30.21 -15.77 6.70
C LYS A 216 30.85 -14.62 5.91
N GLY A 217 30.79 -14.72 4.59
CA GLY A 217 31.19 -13.64 3.68
C GLY A 217 30.18 -12.49 3.69
N LEU A 218 30.65 -11.30 3.33
CA LEU A 218 29.77 -10.13 3.19
C LEU A 218 28.78 -10.34 2.04
N SER A 219 27.57 -9.84 2.25
CA SER A 219 26.51 -9.76 1.26
C SER A 219 26.30 -8.33 0.75
N ILE A 220 25.46 -8.17 -0.27
CA ILE A 220 25.11 -6.84 -0.79
C ILE A 220 24.33 -6.02 0.23
N TRP A 221 23.48 -6.67 1.04
CA TRP A 221 22.74 -5.99 2.09
C TRP A 221 23.63 -5.60 3.28
N ASP A 222 24.63 -6.41 3.63
CA ASP A 222 25.64 -6.00 4.61
C ASP A 222 26.28 -4.66 4.18
N LYS A 223 26.70 -4.53 2.92
CA LYS A 223 27.29 -3.28 2.42
C LYS A 223 26.25 -2.14 2.36
N PHE A 224 25.04 -2.44 1.89
CA PHE A 224 23.99 -1.44 1.67
C PHE A 224 23.51 -0.83 2.99
N ALA A 225 23.18 -1.65 3.98
CA ALA A 225 22.69 -1.19 5.29
C ALA A 225 23.75 -0.42 6.09
N HIS A 226 25.05 -0.75 5.92
CA HIS A 226 26.15 0.02 6.51
C HIS A 226 26.50 1.31 5.76
N THR A 227 25.83 1.60 4.64
CA THR A 227 26.04 2.85 3.91
C THR A 227 25.10 3.92 4.48
N PRO A 228 25.61 5.09 4.92
CA PRO A 228 24.77 6.14 5.49
C PRO A 228 23.59 6.52 4.59
N SER A 229 22.43 6.76 5.21
CA SER A 229 21.19 7.20 4.55
C SER A 229 20.57 6.22 3.55
N ARG A 230 21.02 4.96 3.51
CA ARG A 230 20.41 3.91 2.68
C ARG A 230 19.27 3.16 3.38
N VAL A 231 19.25 3.19 4.70
CA VAL A 231 18.22 2.56 5.53
C VAL A 231 17.73 3.58 6.56
N ASP A 232 16.42 3.58 6.79
CA ASP A 232 15.78 4.41 7.81
C ASP A 232 16.44 4.21 9.18
N ASN A 233 16.57 5.31 9.93
CA ASN A 233 17.23 5.35 11.25
C ASN A 233 18.67 4.82 11.30
N SER A 234 19.32 4.61 10.15
CA SER A 234 20.61 3.91 10.05
C SER A 234 20.59 2.50 10.65
N ASP A 235 19.42 1.84 10.60
CA ASP A 235 19.25 0.47 11.04
C ASP A 235 20.06 -0.51 10.16
N ASN A 236 20.40 -1.69 10.72
CA ASN A 236 21.03 -2.78 9.99
C ASN A 236 20.55 -4.16 10.44
N GLY A 237 20.93 -5.18 9.68
CA GLY A 237 20.62 -6.60 9.92
C GLY A 237 21.65 -7.35 10.76
N ASP A 238 22.60 -6.67 11.41
CA ASP A 238 23.74 -7.31 12.07
C ASP A 238 23.33 -8.31 13.15
N ILE A 239 22.33 -7.91 13.93
CA ILE A 239 21.67 -8.74 14.95
C ILE A 239 20.31 -9.21 14.43
N ALA A 240 19.58 -8.40 13.66
CA ALA A 240 18.25 -8.73 13.15
C ALA A 240 17.32 -9.25 14.26
N CYS A 241 16.81 -10.47 14.14
CA CYS A 241 16.06 -11.17 15.19
C CYS A 241 16.95 -12.12 16.00
N ASP A 242 18.22 -12.30 15.62
CA ASP A 242 19.16 -13.26 16.19
C ASP A 242 18.69 -14.72 16.04
N SER A 243 17.94 -15.02 14.98
CA SER A 243 17.46 -16.37 14.68
C SER A 243 18.60 -17.36 14.48
N TYR A 244 19.80 -16.90 14.11
CA TYR A 244 21.00 -17.74 14.04
C TYR A 244 21.32 -18.44 15.36
N ASN A 245 21.12 -17.75 16.50
CA ASN A 245 21.36 -18.29 17.84
C ASN A 245 20.07 -18.74 18.54
N LYS A 246 18.90 -18.58 17.91
CA LYS A 246 17.57 -18.77 18.52
C LYS A 246 16.68 -19.71 17.71
N ILE A 247 17.28 -20.65 16.96
CA ILE A 247 16.55 -21.59 16.11
C ILE A 247 15.48 -22.36 16.91
N ASP A 248 15.79 -22.82 18.12
CA ASP A 248 14.83 -23.57 18.95
C ASP A 248 13.55 -22.77 19.22
N MET A 249 13.70 -21.47 19.49
CA MET A 249 12.59 -20.56 19.74
C MET A 249 11.74 -20.32 18.49
N ASP A 250 12.36 -20.25 17.31
CA ASP A 250 11.65 -20.07 16.05
C ASP A 250 10.94 -21.38 15.63
N VAL A 251 11.56 -22.54 15.89
CA VAL A 251 11.00 -23.87 15.58
C VAL A 251 9.82 -24.23 16.47
N GLU A 252 9.78 -23.78 17.73
CA GLU A 252 8.60 -23.92 18.60
C GLU A 252 7.32 -23.34 17.97
N VAL A 253 7.46 -22.38 17.05
CA VAL A 253 6.34 -21.69 16.39
C VAL A 253 6.08 -22.23 14.97
N LEU A 254 6.97 -23.05 14.39
CA LEU A 254 6.90 -23.52 13.01
C LEU A 254 6.42 -24.98 12.90
N LYS A 255 5.43 -25.25 12.03
CA LYS A 255 4.93 -26.61 11.76
C LYS A 255 5.42 -27.24 10.44
N LYS A 256 5.76 -26.44 9.42
CA LYS A 256 6.19 -26.89 8.07
C LYS A 256 7.25 -25.96 7.50
N LEU A 257 8.22 -26.51 6.76
CA LEU A 257 9.33 -25.77 6.17
C LEU A 257 9.21 -25.71 4.63
N LYS A 258 9.29 -24.50 4.08
CA LYS A 258 9.49 -24.18 2.65
C LYS A 258 10.82 -23.44 2.54
N VAL A 259 11.64 -23.75 1.54
CA VAL A 259 13.00 -23.15 1.42
C VAL A 259 13.12 -22.34 0.15
N THR A 260 13.56 -21.08 0.31
CA THR A 260 13.89 -20.16 -0.79
C THR A 260 15.40 -20.11 -0.98
N LEU A 261 15.89 -20.30 -2.21
CA LEU A 261 17.34 -20.29 -2.49
C LEU A 261 17.91 -18.88 -2.49
N TYR A 262 17.15 -17.90 -2.99
CA TYR A 262 17.54 -16.49 -3.06
C TYR A 262 16.38 -15.56 -2.72
N HIS A 263 16.54 -14.77 -1.66
CA HIS A 263 15.60 -13.74 -1.19
C HIS A 263 16.35 -12.42 -1.06
N TRP A 264 16.53 -11.75 -2.21
CA TRP A 264 17.11 -10.41 -2.40
C TRP A 264 18.55 -10.18 -1.96
N ASP A 265 19.19 -11.15 -1.31
CA ASP A 265 20.56 -11.02 -0.82
C ASP A 265 21.56 -11.89 -1.58
N LEU A 266 22.55 -11.23 -2.17
CA LEU A 266 23.62 -11.84 -2.96
C LEU A 266 24.96 -11.71 -2.23
N PRO A 267 25.84 -12.72 -2.27
CA PRO A 267 27.21 -12.56 -1.80
C PRO A 267 27.92 -11.38 -2.49
N LEU A 268 28.51 -10.48 -1.71
CA LEU A 268 29.17 -9.27 -2.21
C LEU A 268 30.32 -9.59 -3.17
N ALA A 269 30.98 -10.74 -2.98
CA ALA A 269 32.02 -11.21 -3.89
C ALA A 269 31.49 -11.45 -5.31
N LEU A 270 30.26 -11.97 -5.45
CA LEU A 270 29.62 -12.15 -6.75
C LEU A 270 29.16 -10.81 -7.34
N GLN A 271 28.65 -9.90 -6.49
CA GLN A 271 28.31 -8.55 -6.94
C GLN A 271 29.52 -7.81 -7.51
N LYS A 272 30.71 -7.96 -6.90
CA LYS A 272 31.96 -7.37 -7.41
C LYS A 272 32.37 -7.89 -8.78
N LEU A 273 31.86 -9.05 -9.19
CA LEU A 273 32.02 -9.62 -10.53
C LEU A 273 30.89 -9.20 -11.50
N GLY A 274 30.00 -8.31 -11.09
CA GLY A 274 28.86 -7.82 -11.88
C GLY A 274 27.49 -8.36 -11.44
N GLY A 275 27.44 -9.26 -10.45
CA GLY A 275 26.18 -9.76 -9.90
C GLY A 275 25.21 -10.25 -10.98
N TRP A 276 23.97 -9.77 -10.94
CA TRP A 276 22.93 -10.14 -11.90
C TRP A 276 23.09 -9.52 -13.28
N GLU A 277 23.98 -8.54 -13.49
CA GLU A 277 24.32 -8.06 -14.83
C GLU A 277 25.21 -9.06 -15.59
N ASN A 278 26.02 -9.84 -14.87
CA ASN A 278 26.96 -10.77 -15.46
C ASN A 278 26.32 -12.14 -15.67
N GLU A 279 26.19 -12.58 -16.93
CA GLU A 279 25.57 -13.86 -17.28
C GLU A 279 26.20 -15.09 -16.60
N THR A 280 27.48 -15.02 -16.18
CA THR A 280 28.12 -16.11 -15.42
C THR A 280 27.41 -16.43 -14.10
N ILE A 281 26.60 -15.50 -13.58
CA ILE A 281 25.77 -15.71 -12.38
C ILE A 281 24.78 -16.87 -12.54
N VAL A 282 24.32 -17.14 -13.78
CA VAL A 282 23.38 -18.22 -14.08
C VAL A 282 23.97 -19.57 -13.68
N GLN A 283 25.19 -19.84 -14.13
CA GLN A 283 25.89 -21.08 -13.77
C GLN A 283 26.22 -21.13 -12.28
N ARG A 284 26.66 -20.02 -11.69
CA ARG A 284 26.98 -19.97 -10.25
C ARG A 284 25.76 -20.24 -9.37
N PHE A 285 24.59 -19.73 -9.77
CA PHE A 285 23.34 -19.99 -9.08
C PHE A 285 22.92 -21.46 -9.23
N ARG A 286 23.09 -22.05 -10.42
CA ARG A 286 22.88 -23.49 -10.64
C ARG A 286 23.79 -24.35 -9.75
N ASP A 287 25.07 -24.01 -9.64
CA ASP A 287 26.03 -24.75 -8.80
C ASP A 287 25.70 -24.61 -7.31
N TYR A 288 25.27 -23.42 -6.88
CA TYR A 288 24.73 -23.19 -5.53
C TYR A 288 23.48 -24.05 -5.26
N ALA A 289 22.54 -24.10 -6.20
CA ALA A 289 21.35 -24.94 -6.10
C ALA A 289 21.72 -26.43 -5.97
N ASP A 290 22.74 -26.90 -6.70
CA ASP A 290 23.25 -28.29 -6.61
C ASP A 290 23.71 -28.65 -5.18
N VAL A 291 24.41 -27.73 -4.53
CA VAL A 291 24.83 -27.89 -3.13
C VAL A 291 23.60 -27.98 -2.22
N LEU A 292 22.61 -27.12 -2.39
CA LEU A 292 21.42 -27.12 -1.53
C LEU A 292 20.55 -28.37 -1.73
N PHE A 293 20.29 -28.77 -2.98
CA PHE A 293 19.49 -29.96 -3.28
C PHE A 293 20.17 -31.23 -2.79
N SER A 294 21.50 -31.35 -2.95
CA SER A 294 22.23 -32.52 -2.44
C SER A 294 22.25 -32.62 -0.92
N ARG A 295 22.32 -31.49 -0.20
CA ARG A 295 22.44 -31.47 1.26
C ARG A 295 21.09 -31.56 1.98
N PHE A 296 20.05 -30.94 1.43
CA PHE A 296 18.78 -30.76 2.15
C PHE A 296 17.59 -31.44 1.48
N GLY A 297 17.68 -31.82 0.20
CA GLY A 297 16.55 -32.34 -0.56
C GLY A 297 16.01 -33.71 -0.14
N SER A 298 16.74 -34.45 0.71
CA SER A 298 16.18 -35.62 1.40
C SER A 298 15.00 -35.24 2.31
N ARG A 299 15.04 -34.04 2.90
CA ARG A 299 14.03 -33.53 3.86
C ARG A 299 13.16 -32.41 3.28
N VAL A 300 13.74 -31.50 2.50
CA VAL A 300 13.02 -30.35 1.90
C VAL A 300 12.31 -30.81 0.63
N LYS A 301 10.99 -30.62 0.59
CA LYS A 301 10.11 -31.03 -0.53
C LYS A 301 9.46 -29.87 -1.26
N PHE A 302 9.74 -28.64 -0.86
CA PHE A 302 9.17 -27.44 -1.45
C PHE A 302 10.26 -26.38 -1.59
N TRP A 303 10.62 -26.08 -2.83
CA TRP A 303 11.75 -25.23 -3.19
C TRP A 303 11.27 -24.00 -3.98
N ILE A 304 11.66 -22.82 -3.53
CA ILE A 304 11.51 -21.58 -4.28
C ILE A 304 12.91 -21.17 -4.75
N THR A 305 13.10 -21.02 -6.06
CA THR A 305 14.37 -20.57 -6.63
C THR A 305 14.67 -19.12 -6.26
N LEU A 306 13.85 -18.20 -6.74
CA LEU A 306 13.96 -16.76 -6.51
C LEU A 306 12.68 -16.27 -5.86
N ASN A 307 12.80 -15.50 -4.77
CA ASN A 307 11.70 -14.70 -4.26
C ASN A 307 11.69 -13.33 -4.94
N GLU A 308 10.55 -13.00 -5.54
CA GLU A 308 10.22 -11.65 -5.96
C GLU A 308 11.26 -11.00 -6.90
N PRO A 309 11.52 -11.61 -8.07
CA PRO A 309 12.60 -11.17 -8.96
C PRO A 309 12.42 -9.74 -9.51
N TYR A 310 11.20 -9.18 -9.52
CA TYR A 310 10.96 -7.76 -9.84
C TYR A 310 11.68 -6.82 -8.85
N ILE A 311 11.69 -7.13 -7.55
CA ILE A 311 12.34 -6.30 -6.54
C ILE A 311 13.85 -6.29 -6.77
N VAL A 312 14.42 -7.47 -7.06
CA VAL A 312 15.83 -7.62 -7.41
C VAL A 312 16.17 -6.81 -8.66
N ALA A 313 15.43 -7.03 -9.75
CA ALA A 313 15.72 -6.41 -11.04
C ALA A 313 15.45 -4.91 -11.03
N ASN A 314 14.28 -4.47 -10.56
CA ASN A 314 13.85 -3.09 -10.68
C ASN A 314 14.27 -2.23 -9.48
N LEU A 315 14.04 -2.64 -8.24
CA LEU A 315 14.44 -1.82 -7.08
C LEU A 315 15.96 -1.89 -6.85
N GLY A 316 16.57 -3.06 -7.07
CA GLY A 316 18.02 -3.27 -6.87
C GLY A 316 18.90 -2.81 -8.03
N TYR A 317 18.49 -3.07 -9.28
CA TYR A 317 19.27 -2.78 -10.50
C TYR A 317 18.64 -1.72 -11.43
N GLY A 318 17.40 -1.29 -11.18
CA GLY A 318 16.68 -0.28 -11.96
C GLY A 318 16.70 1.09 -11.32
N TYR A 319 16.10 1.23 -10.14
CA TYR A 319 16.01 2.46 -9.35
C TYR A 319 17.20 2.65 -8.41
N GLY A 320 17.84 1.55 -7.97
CA GLY A 320 18.92 1.57 -6.99
C GLY A 320 18.49 1.99 -5.58
N THR A 321 17.20 1.83 -5.27
CA THR A 321 16.62 2.08 -3.94
C THR A 321 16.82 0.90 -3.00
N PHE A 322 17.09 -0.30 -3.54
CA PHE A 322 17.43 -1.51 -2.78
C PHE A 322 18.85 -1.96 -3.13
N ALA A 323 19.43 -2.86 -2.33
CA ALA A 323 20.72 -3.46 -2.65
C ALA A 323 20.68 -4.16 -4.03
N PRO A 324 21.73 -4.04 -4.87
CA PRO A 324 23.03 -3.41 -4.61
C PRO A 324 23.11 -1.89 -4.85
N GLY A 325 21.99 -1.22 -5.15
CA GLY A 325 21.93 0.22 -5.40
C GLY A 325 22.34 0.62 -6.83
N ILE A 326 22.11 -0.26 -7.80
CA ILE A 326 22.45 -0.07 -9.22
C ILE A 326 21.24 0.51 -9.97
N VAL A 327 21.51 1.35 -10.97
CA VAL A 327 20.49 2.08 -11.74
C VAL A 327 20.57 1.71 -13.22
N GLY A 328 19.41 1.51 -13.86
CA GLY A 328 19.30 1.37 -15.32
C GLY A 328 19.73 0.02 -15.91
N LYS A 329 19.79 -1.04 -15.10
CA LYS A 329 20.25 -2.39 -15.46
C LYS A 329 19.19 -3.48 -15.29
N GLN A 330 17.95 -3.08 -15.02
CA GLN A 330 16.85 -3.95 -14.65
C GLN A 330 16.54 -5.05 -15.67
N TYR A 331 16.59 -4.76 -16.98
CA TYR A 331 16.27 -5.77 -18.01
C TYR A 331 17.35 -6.85 -18.14
N ILE A 332 18.63 -6.49 -18.02
CA ILE A 332 19.73 -7.45 -18.04
C ILE A 332 19.68 -8.34 -16.80
N ALA A 333 19.47 -7.73 -15.62
CA ALA A 333 19.32 -8.44 -14.36
C ALA A 333 18.13 -9.43 -14.41
N ALA A 334 16.95 -8.99 -14.84
CA ALA A 334 15.77 -9.84 -15.00
C ALA A 334 16.02 -11.00 -15.97
N HIS A 335 16.66 -10.73 -17.12
CA HIS A 335 16.95 -11.75 -18.11
C HIS A 335 17.89 -12.84 -17.55
N ASN A 336 18.87 -12.48 -16.72
CA ASN A 336 19.74 -13.46 -16.05
C ASN A 336 19.04 -14.18 -14.89
N LEU A 337 18.17 -13.51 -14.13
CA LEU A 337 17.35 -14.14 -13.09
C LEU A 337 16.46 -15.25 -13.67
N ILE A 338 15.75 -15.00 -14.77
CA ILE A 338 14.89 -15.98 -15.44
C ILE A 338 15.70 -17.20 -15.92
N LYS A 339 16.86 -16.98 -16.55
CA LYS A 339 17.75 -18.07 -16.96
C LYS A 339 18.27 -18.88 -15.75
N ALA A 340 18.64 -18.21 -14.66
CA ALA A 340 19.12 -18.87 -13.45
C ALA A 340 18.04 -19.74 -12.80
N HIS A 341 16.79 -19.25 -12.77
CA HIS A 341 15.63 -20.04 -12.35
C HIS A 341 15.47 -21.31 -13.20
N ALA A 342 15.43 -21.16 -14.53
CA ALA A 342 15.27 -22.29 -15.44
C ALA A 342 16.37 -23.35 -15.24
N GLU A 343 17.64 -22.93 -15.15
CA GLU A 343 18.76 -23.87 -14.96
C GLU A 343 18.72 -24.58 -13.59
N ALA A 344 18.27 -23.91 -12.53
CA ALA A 344 18.05 -24.55 -11.23
C ALA A 344 16.87 -25.53 -11.25
N TRP A 345 15.78 -25.20 -11.94
CA TRP A 345 14.63 -26.11 -12.12
C TRP A 345 15.04 -27.38 -12.87
N HIS A 346 15.76 -27.24 -13.98
CA HIS A 346 16.23 -28.39 -14.78
C HIS A 346 17.23 -29.24 -14.01
N LEU A 347 18.16 -28.62 -13.28
CA LEU A 347 19.04 -29.36 -12.38
C LEU A 347 18.24 -30.22 -11.38
N TYR A 348 17.22 -29.64 -10.73
CA TYR A 348 16.37 -30.39 -9.81
C TYR A 348 15.64 -31.52 -10.53
N ASN A 349 15.01 -31.22 -11.67
CA ASN A 349 14.26 -32.17 -12.47
C ASN A 349 15.10 -33.37 -12.89
N ASP A 350 16.29 -33.11 -13.45
CA ASP A 350 17.11 -34.12 -14.10
C ASP A 350 17.90 -34.96 -13.10
N LYS A 351 18.33 -34.37 -11.98
CA LYS A 351 19.23 -35.02 -11.02
C LYS A 351 18.55 -35.46 -9.72
N TYR A 352 17.53 -34.74 -9.26
CA TYR A 352 17.03 -34.88 -7.89
C TYR A 352 15.57 -35.31 -7.78
N ARG A 353 14.71 -34.91 -8.72
CA ARG A 353 13.26 -35.12 -8.62
C ARG A 353 12.88 -36.58 -8.43
N ALA A 354 13.49 -37.47 -9.20
CA ALA A 354 13.20 -38.91 -9.15
C ALA A 354 13.50 -39.55 -7.76
N THR A 355 14.48 -39.04 -7.02
CA THR A 355 14.87 -39.58 -5.71
C THR A 355 14.29 -38.80 -4.54
N GLN A 356 14.01 -37.51 -4.73
CA GLN A 356 13.60 -36.61 -3.66
C GLN A 356 12.11 -36.31 -3.66
N GLY A 357 11.43 -36.35 -4.81
CA GLY A 357 9.98 -36.17 -4.92
C GLY A 357 9.44 -34.81 -4.46
N GLY A 358 10.27 -33.75 -4.49
CA GLY A 358 9.85 -32.39 -4.13
C GLY A 358 9.32 -31.60 -5.32
N LEU A 359 8.78 -30.42 -5.00
CA LEU A 359 8.33 -29.40 -5.95
C LEU A 359 9.31 -28.23 -5.96
N ILE A 360 9.48 -27.61 -7.13
CA ILE A 360 10.32 -26.43 -7.34
C ILE A 360 9.64 -25.43 -8.28
N SER A 361 9.66 -24.16 -7.91
CA SER A 361 9.21 -23.07 -8.77
C SER A 361 9.89 -21.74 -8.42
N ILE A 362 9.34 -20.64 -8.91
CA ILE A 362 9.66 -19.26 -8.56
C ILE A 362 8.50 -18.61 -7.80
N THR A 363 8.79 -17.57 -7.03
CA THR A 363 7.77 -16.71 -6.42
C THR A 363 7.78 -15.34 -7.09
N ILE A 364 6.64 -14.91 -7.62
CA ILE A 364 6.50 -13.66 -8.39
C ILE A 364 5.69 -12.63 -7.60
N ASN A 365 6.17 -11.38 -7.55
CA ASN A 365 5.41 -10.24 -7.00
C ASN A 365 4.16 -10.00 -7.86
N SER A 366 2.99 -9.81 -7.25
CA SER A 366 1.74 -9.71 -8.02
C SER A 366 0.69 -8.83 -7.32
N ASP A 367 0.91 -7.52 -7.34
CA ASP A 367 -0.16 -6.56 -7.04
C ASP A 367 -1.28 -6.70 -8.06
N TRP A 368 -2.51 -6.53 -7.59
CA TRP A 368 -3.63 -6.36 -8.51
C TRP A 368 -3.69 -4.90 -8.98
N VAL A 369 -4.29 -4.67 -10.15
CA VAL A 369 -4.48 -3.32 -10.67
C VAL A 369 -5.89 -3.15 -11.20
N GLU A 370 -6.48 -2.00 -10.89
CA GLU A 370 -7.71 -1.52 -11.50
C GLU A 370 -7.42 -0.27 -12.34
N PRO A 371 -8.19 0.00 -13.40
CA PRO A 371 -8.13 1.29 -14.07
C PRO A 371 -8.52 2.39 -13.09
N ARG A 372 -7.74 3.48 -13.06
CA ARG A 372 -8.07 4.64 -12.21
C ARG A 372 -9.46 5.15 -12.53
N ASN A 373 -9.86 5.18 -13.79
CA ASN A 373 -11.24 5.43 -14.21
C ASN A 373 -11.71 4.33 -15.17
N LEU A 374 -12.60 3.44 -14.70
CA LEU A 374 -13.11 2.32 -15.50
C LEU A 374 -13.91 2.75 -16.76
N TYR A 375 -14.36 4.01 -16.83
CA TYR A 375 -15.09 4.55 -17.98
C TYR A 375 -14.16 5.24 -18.99
N LYS A 376 -12.84 5.13 -18.81
CA LYS A 376 -11.83 5.73 -19.67
C LYS A 376 -10.90 4.65 -20.21
N GLN A 377 -10.96 4.41 -21.53
CA GLN A 377 -10.23 3.31 -22.17
C GLN A 377 -8.72 3.39 -21.93
N GLU A 378 -8.14 4.58 -21.90
CA GLU A 378 -6.69 4.71 -21.70
C GLU A 378 -6.25 4.31 -20.28
N ASP A 379 -7.13 4.42 -19.28
CA ASP A 379 -6.86 3.94 -17.93
C ASP A 379 -7.02 2.40 -17.87
N VAL A 380 -7.91 1.81 -18.69
CA VAL A 380 -8.03 0.35 -18.88
C VAL A 380 -6.79 -0.23 -19.56
N ASP A 381 -6.34 0.38 -20.66
CA ASP A 381 -5.12 -0.01 -21.36
C ASP A 381 -3.87 0.17 -20.48
N ALA A 382 -3.89 1.16 -19.57
CA ALA A 382 -2.84 1.34 -18.57
C ALA A 382 -2.85 0.25 -17.49
N ALA A 383 -4.01 -0.24 -17.07
CA ALA A 383 -4.11 -1.35 -16.14
C ALA A 383 -3.58 -2.66 -16.77
N GLU A 384 -3.95 -2.96 -18.01
CA GLU A 384 -3.43 -4.13 -18.74
C GLU A 384 -1.90 -4.07 -18.89
N ARG A 385 -1.39 -2.91 -19.33
CA ARG A 385 0.06 -2.70 -19.46
C ARG A 385 0.79 -2.81 -18.13
N TYR A 386 0.18 -2.38 -17.03
CA TYR A 386 0.75 -2.58 -15.69
C TYR A 386 0.92 -4.07 -15.39
N LEU A 387 -0.12 -4.89 -15.59
CA LEU A 387 -0.04 -6.34 -15.36
C LEU A 387 1.07 -6.99 -16.20
N GLN A 388 1.12 -6.67 -17.49
CA GLN A 388 2.13 -7.24 -18.39
C GLN A 388 3.57 -6.85 -18.00
N PHE A 389 3.81 -5.61 -17.56
CA PHE A 389 5.13 -5.16 -17.11
C PHE A 389 5.49 -5.60 -15.68
N PHE A 390 4.51 -6.02 -14.87
CA PHE A 390 4.72 -6.39 -13.47
C PHE A 390 4.77 -7.92 -13.29
N ILE A 391 3.61 -8.58 -13.26
CA ILE A 391 3.52 -10.05 -13.15
C ILE A 391 3.98 -10.71 -14.46
N GLY A 392 3.54 -10.18 -15.61
CA GLY A 392 3.82 -10.77 -16.93
C GLY A 392 5.30 -10.82 -17.27
N TRP A 393 6.09 -9.85 -16.82
CA TRP A 393 7.53 -9.76 -17.09
C TRP A 393 8.30 -11.00 -16.63
N PHE A 394 7.90 -11.61 -15.51
CA PHE A 394 8.52 -12.83 -14.99
C PHE A 394 7.67 -14.09 -15.21
N ALA A 395 6.34 -13.97 -15.25
CA ALA A 395 5.46 -15.11 -15.46
C ALA A 395 5.45 -15.58 -16.93
N HIS A 396 5.37 -14.68 -17.92
CA HIS A 396 5.26 -15.11 -19.33
C HIS A 396 6.45 -15.94 -19.80
N PRO A 397 7.72 -15.59 -19.51
CA PRO A 397 8.84 -16.43 -19.92
C PRO A 397 8.74 -17.87 -19.40
N ILE A 398 8.23 -18.06 -18.18
CA ILE A 398 8.18 -19.35 -17.49
C ILE A 398 6.95 -20.18 -17.91
N PHE A 399 5.79 -19.55 -18.06
CA PHE A 399 4.52 -20.23 -18.33
C PHE A 399 4.14 -20.24 -19.82
N ASN A 400 4.58 -19.23 -20.58
CA ASN A 400 4.25 -19.02 -22.00
C ASN A 400 5.50 -19.04 -22.92
N GLY A 401 6.71 -19.03 -22.34
CA GLY A 401 8.00 -19.25 -23.01
C GLY A 401 8.82 -18.00 -23.35
N ASP A 402 8.20 -16.83 -23.52
CA ASP A 402 8.88 -15.58 -23.86
C ASP A 402 8.30 -14.38 -23.10
N TYR A 403 8.94 -13.21 -23.18
CA TYR A 403 8.40 -11.98 -22.58
C TYR A 403 7.04 -11.58 -23.19
N PRO A 404 6.21 -10.83 -22.45
CA PRO A 404 4.96 -10.30 -22.98
C PRO A 404 5.17 -9.52 -24.28
N GLU A 405 4.35 -9.79 -25.30
CA GLU A 405 4.48 -9.16 -26.61
C GLU A 405 4.31 -7.64 -26.53
N LEU A 406 3.37 -7.18 -25.69
CA LEU A 406 3.15 -5.77 -25.39
C LEU A 406 4.43 -5.10 -24.84
N MET A 407 5.11 -5.76 -23.91
CA MET A 407 6.36 -5.26 -23.31
C MET A 407 7.50 -5.19 -24.34
N LYS A 408 7.71 -6.27 -25.11
CA LYS A 408 8.74 -6.33 -26.17
C LYS A 408 8.53 -5.22 -27.20
N THR A 409 7.30 -5.08 -27.69
CA THR A 409 6.94 -4.09 -28.72
C THR A 409 7.19 -2.66 -28.24
N ILE A 410 6.78 -2.32 -27.01
CA ILE A 410 6.96 -0.97 -26.47
C ILE A 410 8.44 -0.65 -26.28
N ILE A 411 9.21 -1.52 -25.63
CA ILE A 411 10.62 -1.27 -25.34
C ILE A 411 11.43 -1.21 -26.64
N ARG A 412 11.13 -2.06 -27.63
CA ARG A 412 11.79 -2.02 -28.94
C ARG A 412 11.54 -0.69 -29.65
N LYS A 413 10.27 -0.26 -29.73
CA LYS A 413 9.89 1.03 -30.34
C LYS A 413 10.59 2.20 -29.66
N ARG A 414 10.60 2.22 -28.33
CA ARG A 414 11.27 3.28 -27.55
C ARG A 414 12.78 3.26 -27.71
N SER A 415 13.39 2.07 -27.79
CA SER A 415 14.84 1.94 -28.03
C SER A 415 15.23 2.43 -29.42
N LEU A 416 14.43 2.14 -30.46
CA LEU A 416 14.63 2.70 -31.80
C LEU A 416 14.46 4.22 -31.84
N ALA A 417 13.42 4.76 -31.17
CA ALA A 417 13.19 6.20 -31.06
C ALA A 417 14.33 6.92 -30.30
N ALA A 418 15.04 6.19 -29.44
CA ALA A 418 16.25 6.64 -28.75
C ALA A 418 17.54 6.55 -29.59
N GLY A 419 17.46 6.03 -30.82
CA GLY A 419 18.63 5.83 -31.69
C GLY A 419 19.45 4.58 -31.36
N LEU A 420 18.93 3.66 -30.53
CA LEU A 420 19.60 2.40 -30.24
C LEU A 420 19.36 1.40 -31.38
N PRO A 421 20.40 0.68 -31.85
CA PRO A 421 20.23 -0.30 -32.91
C PRO A 421 19.38 -1.50 -32.48
N GLU A 422 19.41 -1.83 -31.19
CA GLU A 422 18.77 -3.00 -30.58
C GLU A 422 17.83 -2.59 -29.43
N SER A 423 16.98 -3.54 -29.01
CA SER A 423 16.11 -3.35 -27.85
C SER A 423 16.92 -3.31 -26.54
N ARG A 424 16.54 -2.44 -25.60
CA ARG A 424 17.06 -2.49 -24.22
C ARG A 424 16.58 -3.72 -23.44
N LEU A 425 15.47 -4.34 -23.85
CA LEU A 425 15.02 -5.64 -23.34
C LEU A 425 15.72 -6.74 -24.15
N PRO A 426 16.59 -7.57 -23.55
CA PRO A 426 17.28 -8.63 -24.28
C PRO A 426 16.29 -9.72 -24.73
N GLU A 427 16.43 -10.18 -25.96
CA GLU A 427 15.56 -11.20 -26.56
C GLU A 427 16.02 -12.62 -26.21
N PHE A 428 15.08 -13.55 -26.03
CA PHE A 428 15.40 -14.97 -25.93
C PHE A 428 15.49 -15.58 -27.33
N THR A 429 16.53 -16.38 -27.57
CA THR A 429 16.60 -17.21 -28.78
C THR A 429 15.55 -18.32 -28.72
N PRO A 430 15.14 -18.93 -29.85
CA PRO A 430 14.19 -20.04 -29.85
C PRO A 430 14.57 -21.20 -28.91
N ASP A 431 15.86 -21.53 -28.83
CA ASP A 431 16.35 -22.56 -27.90
C ASP A 431 16.21 -22.14 -26.43
N LYS A 432 16.45 -20.86 -26.12
CA LYS A 432 16.26 -20.31 -24.77
C LYS A 432 14.77 -20.28 -24.39
N ILE A 433 13.89 -19.89 -25.30
CA ILE A 433 12.42 -19.94 -25.12
C ILE A 433 12.00 -21.36 -24.75
N LYS A 434 12.42 -22.35 -25.55
CA LYS A 434 12.11 -23.76 -25.29
C LYS A 434 12.68 -24.25 -23.96
N ARG A 435 13.87 -23.76 -23.57
CA ARG A 435 14.54 -24.13 -22.33
C ARG A 435 13.86 -23.54 -21.09
N ILE A 436 13.30 -22.34 -21.18
CA ILE A 436 12.66 -21.65 -20.04
C ILE A 436 11.19 -22.04 -19.90
N ASN A 437 10.49 -22.26 -21.01
CA ASN A 437 9.07 -22.59 -21.01
C ASN A 437 8.77 -23.86 -20.19
N GLY A 438 7.80 -23.80 -19.29
CA GLY A 438 7.37 -24.91 -18.44
C GLY A 438 8.31 -25.23 -17.28
N THR A 439 9.22 -24.33 -16.90
CA THR A 439 10.14 -24.54 -15.76
C THR A 439 9.50 -24.28 -14.39
N HIS A 440 8.27 -24.76 -14.19
CA HIS A 440 7.52 -24.57 -12.95
C HIS A 440 6.75 -25.83 -12.55
N ASP A 441 6.66 -26.08 -11.24
CA ASP A 441 5.77 -27.12 -10.71
C ASP A 441 4.45 -26.54 -10.15
N TYR A 442 4.43 -25.24 -9.88
CA TYR A 442 3.31 -24.48 -9.33
C TYR A 442 3.50 -22.98 -9.61
N PHE A 443 2.43 -22.19 -9.50
CA PHE A 443 2.49 -20.73 -9.52
C PHE A 443 2.65 -20.21 -8.09
N GLY A 444 3.87 -19.79 -7.73
CA GLY A 444 4.15 -19.11 -6.47
C GLY A 444 4.00 -17.62 -6.64
N PHE A 445 3.21 -16.96 -5.78
CA PHE A 445 3.10 -15.51 -5.83
C PHE A 445 2.98 -14.86 -4.47
N ASN A 446 3.46 -13.61 -4.43
CA ASN A 446 3.34 -12.71 -3.30
C ASN A 446 2.38 -11.59 -3.69
N HIS A 447 1.42 -11.31 -2.83
CA HIS A 447 0.43 -10.27 -3.07
C HIS A 447 0.15 -9.53 -1.78
N TYR A 448 -0.08 -8.23 -1.87
CA TYR A 448 -0.29 -7.38 -0.72
C TYR A 448 -1.45 -6.41 -0.92
N THR A 449 -1.51 -5.75 -2.08
CA THR A 449 -2.44 -4.64 -2.33
C THR A 449 -2.96 -4.62 -3.76
N THR A 450 -3.89 -3.71 -4.01
CA THR A 450 -4.33 -3.26 -5.32
C THR A 450 -3.86 -1.83 -5.56
N VAL A 451 -3.55 -1.50 -6.81
CA VAL A 451 -3.25 -0.13 -7.25
C VAL A 451 -4.25 0.33 -8.32
N LEU A 452 -4.40 1.64 -8.47
CA LEU A 452 -5.15 2.27 -9.55
C LEU A 452 -4.18 2.78 -10.62
N SER A 453 -4.29 2.29 -11.85
CA SER A 453 -3.38 2.65 -12.95
C SER A 453 -3.98 3.68 -13.91
N TYR A 454 -3.14 4.57 -14.43
CA TYR A 454 -3.49 5.57 -15.44
C TYR A 454 -2.29 5.82 -16.37
N PRO A 455 -2.50 6.24 -17.62
CA PRO A 455 -1.41 6.48 -18.55
C PRO A 455 -0.57 7.69 -18.13
N VAL A 456 0.74 7.59 -18.28
CA VAL A 456 1.69 8.68 -18.06
C VAL A 456 2.68 8.71 -19.21
N ASP A 457 2.96 9.91 -19.74
CA ASP A 457 4.03 10.13 -20.71
C ASP A 457 5.24 10.78 -20.03
N LEU A 458 6.32 10.01 -19.89
CA LEU A 458 7.60 10.47 -19.35
C LEU A 458 8.58 10.89 -20.47
N GLY A 459 8.07 11.10 -21.68
CA GLY A 459 8.83 11.55 -22.84
C GLY A 459 10.00 10.63 -23.15
N LYS A 460 11.21 11.20 -23.13
CA LYS A 460 12.47 10.53 -23.53
C LYS A 460 13.13 9.72 -22.40
N GLN A 461 12.51 9.57 -21.23
CA GLN A 461 13.06 8.78 -20.14
C GLN A 461 13.22 7.30 -20.54
N GLN A 462 14.42 6.74 -20.41
CA GLN A 462 14.78 5.39 -20.88
C GLN A 462 15.01 4.40 -19.74
N ASP A 463 14.08 4.35 -18.79
CA ASP A 463 14.05 3.37 -17.71
C ASP A 463 12.73 2.58 -17.72
N TYR A 464 12.55 1.74 -16.70
CA TYR A 464 11.35 0.90 -16.55
C TYR A 464 10.05 1.73 -16.52
N GLU A 465 10.04 2.89 -15.85
CA GLU A 465 8.85 3.74 -15.75
C GLU A 465 8.51 4.39 -17.08
N GLY A 466 9.52 4.93 -17.78
CA GLY A 466 9.34 5.50 -19.10
C GLY A 466 8.85 4.48 -20.11
N ASP A 467 9.27 3.22 -19.99
CA ASP A 467 8.85 2.12 -20.86
C ASP A 467 7.46 1.59 -20.52
N ARG A 468 7.17 1.41 -19.24
CA ARG A 468 5.85 0.97 -18.76
C ARG A 468 4.79 2.03 -19.06
N GLY A 469 5.12 3.32 -18.98
CA GLY A 469 4.24 4.43 -19.38
C GLY A 469 2.92 4.49 -18.59
N THR A 470 2.94 4.05 -17.34
CA THR A 470 1.76 4.06 -16.47
C THR A 470 2.13 4.57 -15.09
N GLY A 471 1.29 5.45 -14.55
CA GLY A 471 1.36 5.89 -13.16
C GLY A 471 0.40 5.06 -12.31
N THR A 472 0.71 4.95 -11.02
CA THR A 472 -0.15 4.26 -10.04
C THR A 472 -0.53 5.20 -8.91
N THR A 473 -1.73 5.00 -8.38
CA THR A 473 -2.22 5.68 -7.17
C THR A 473 -3.10 4.73 -6.37
N HIS A 474 -3.58 5.16 -5.21
CA HIS A 474 -4.52 4.40 -4.38
C HIS A 474 -5.82 5.18 -4.23
N ASP A 475 -6.91 4.46 -4.00
CA ASP A 475 -8.12 5.10 -3.50
C ASP A 475 -7.88 5.58 -2.06
N ARG A 476 -8.19 6.84 -1.77
CA ARG A 476 -8.01 7.44 -0.45
C ARG A 476 -8.98 6.87 0.60
N THR A 477 -10.02 6.17 0.16
CA THR A 477 -10.98 5.48 1.03
C THR A 477 -10.47 4.12 1.50
N TRP A 478 -9.45 3.56 0.84
CA TRP A 478 -8.87 2.29 1.26
C TRP A 478 -8.07 2.46 2.56
N ILE A 479 -8.23 1.49 3.47
CA ILE A 479 -7.59 1.50 4.78
C ILE A 479 -6.06 1.47 4.60
N GLU A 480 -5.37 2.40 5.25
CA GLU A 480 -3.92 2.54 5.20
C GLU A 480 -3.20 1.56 6.14
N SER A 481 -1.90 1.39 5.92
CA SER A 481 -1.03 0.55 6.74
C SER A 481 0.23 1.31 7.18
N GLY A 482 1.15 0.61 7.85
CA GLY A 482 2.46 1.16 8.21
C GLY A 482 3.35 1.51 7.01
N SER A 483 3.04 0.98 5.83
CA SER A 483 3.77 1.20 4.58
C SER A 483 2.91 2.02 3.61
N SER A 484 3.48 3.09 3.05
CA SER A 484 2.75 4.04 2.20
C SER A 484 2.19 3.41 0.92
N TRP A 485 2.85 2.36 0.42
CA TRP A 485 2.48 1.62 -0.79
C TRP A 485 1.38 0.58 -0.58
N LEU A 486 1.06 0.24 0.68
CA LEU A 486 0.23 -0.92 1.01
C LEU A 486 -1.12 -0.47 1.60
N LYS A 487 -2.22 -0.82 0.93
CA LYS A 487 -3.60 -0.58 1.36
C LYS A 487 -4.37 -1.90 1.49
N ILE A 488 -5.40 -1.92 2.32
CA ILE A 488 -6.26 -3.10 2.49
C ILE A 488 -7.28 -3.14 1.34
N THR A 489 -7.09 -4.08 0.41
CA THR A 489 -7.96 -4.26 -0.79
C THR A 489 -8.25 -5.74 -1.05
N PRO A 490 -9.09 -6.39 -0.22
CA PRO A 490 -9.27 -7.84 -0.27
C PRO A 490 -9.81 -8.33 -1.62
N PHE A 491 -10.69 -7.56 -2.26
CA PHE A 491 -11.27 -7.90 -3.57
C PHE A 491 -10.18 -8.13 -4.64
N GLY A 492 -9.09 -7.37 -4.59
CA GLY A 492 -7.99 -7.49 -5.55
C GLY A 492 -7.27 -8.83 -5.45
N PHE A 493 -7.22 -9.41 -4.25
CA PHE A 493 -6.60 -10.72 -4.04
C PHE A 493 -7.37 -11.86 -4.73
N ARG A 494 -8.71 -11.81 -4.70
CA ARG A 494 -9.55 -12.74 -5.47
C ARG A 494 -9.37 -12.53 -6.98
N LYS A 495 -9.31 -11.27 -7.42
CA LYS A 495 -9.14 -10.93 -8.84
C LYS A 495 -7.80 -11.39 -9.39
N ILE A 496 -6.68 -11.20 -8.69
CA ILE A 496 -5.37 -11.68 -9.16
C ILE A 496 -5.31 -13.21 -9.19
N LEU A 497 -5.91 -13.91 -8.22
CA LEU A 497 -6.01 -15.38 -8.24
C LEU A 497 -6.78 -15.88 -9.47
N LYS A 498 -7.89 -15.21 -9.79
CA LYS A 498 -8.67 -15.50 -11.00
C LYS A 498 -7.89 -15.17 -12.28
N PHE A 499 -7.18 -14.04 -12.31
CA PHE A 499 -6.31 -13.68 -13.43
C PHE A 499 -5.23 -14.75 -13.67
N ILE A 500 -4.53 -15.20 -12.63
CA ILE A 500 -3.51 -16.27 -12.74
C ILE A 500 -4.12 -17.54 -13.32
N LYS A 501 -5.34 -17.90 -12.87
CA LYS A 501 -6.07 -19.04 -13.40
C LYS A 501 -6.37 -18.88 -14.90
N ASP A 502 -6.95 -17.75 -15.28
CA ASP A 502 -7.45 -17.53 -16.64
C ASP A 502 -6.28 -17.33 -17.64
N GLU A 503 -5.20 -16.65 -17.22
CA GLU A 503 -4.04 -16.31 -18.08
C GLU A 503 -3.06 -17.48 -18.23
N TYR A 504 -2.82 -18.26 -17.16
CA TYR A 504 -1.78 -19.30 -17.14
C TYR A 504 -2.32 -20.74 -17.07
N GLY A 505 -3.61 -20.94 -17.35
CA GLY A 505 -4.20 -22.27 -17.49
C GLY A 505 -4.48 -23.01 -16.18
N ASN A 506 -4.87 -22.28 -15.13
CA ASN A 506 -5.19 -22.79 -13.79
C ASN A 506 -4.11 -23.69 -13.16
N PRO A 507 -2.85 -23.24 -13.09
CA PRO A 507 -1.80 -24.01 -12.45
C PRO A 507 -2.07 -24.16 -10.94
N PRO A 508 -1.49 -25.15 -10.25
CA PRO A 508 -1.49 -25.18 -8.80
C PRO A 508 -0.92 -23.88 -8.23
N VAL A 509 -1.66 -23.16 -7.39
CA VAL A 509 -1.26 -21.86 -6.85
C VAL A 509 -0.86 -21.99 -5.38
N TYR A 510 0.24 -21.34 -5.01
CA TYR A 510 0.63 -21.13 -3.61
C TYR A 510 0.89 -19.64 -3.36
N VAL A 511 0.17 -19.08 -2.39
CA VAL A 511 0.50 -17.76 -1.85
C VAL A 511 1.71 -17.94 -0.94
N THR A 512 2.83 -17.34 -1.33
CA THR A 512 4.12 -17.48 -0.64
C THR A 512 4.40 -16.34 0.33
N GLU A 513 3.78 -15.18 0.12
CA GLU A 513 3.73 -14.07 1.08
C GLU A 513 2.42 -13.27 0.90
N ASN A 514 1.76 -12.96 2.03
CA ASN A 514 0.64 -12.01 2.11
C ASN A 514 0.58 -11.47 3.54
N GLY A 515 0.50 -10.15 3.71
CA GLY A 515 0.63 -9.53 5.02
C GLY A 515 0.35 -8.05 5.04
N ILE A 516 0.35 -7.47 6.24
CA ILE A 516 0.10 -6.04 6.44
C ILE A 516 1.00 -5.47 7.52
N SER A 517 1.53 -4.27 7.26
CA SER A 517 2.45 -3.58 8.16
C SER A 517 1.73 -2.66 9.14
N GLU A 518 2.39 -2.40 10.26
CA GLU A 518 2.07 -1.31 11.17
C GLU A 518 3.32 -0.45 11.42
N ARG A 519 3.10 0.85 11.67
CA ARG A 519 4.12 1.84 12.01
C ARG A 519 3.63 2.63 13.23
N GLY A 520 4.55 3.22 14.01
CA GLY A 520 4.21 4.05 15.18
C GLY A 520 4.28 3.29 16.51
N GLU A 521 3.36 3.57 17.44
CA GLU A 521 3.33 2.90 18.74
C GLU A 521 3.06 1.38 18.59
N VAL A 522 3.70 0.58 19.45
CA VAL A 522 3.53 -0.88 19.44
C VAL A 522 2.29 -1.24 20.25
N THR A 523 1.32 -1.88 19.59
CA THR A 523 0.18 -2.53 20.23
C THR A 523 0.17 -4.02 19.94
N LEU A 524 -0.06 -4.85 20.97
CA LEU A 524 -0.27 -6.29 20.79
C LEU A 524 -1.70 -6.60 20.31
N ASN A 525 -2.64 -5.63 20.43
CA ASN A 525 -4.02 -5.75 19.96
C ASN A 525 -4.13 -5.16 18.54
N ASP A 526 -3.53 -5.85 17.59
CA ASP A 526 -3.43 -5.49 16.17
C ASP A 526 -4.69 -5.87 15.36
N ILE A 527 -5.82 -5.26 15.72
CA ILE A 527 -7.13 -5.52 15.08
C ILE A 527 -7.08 -5.26 13.57
N HIS A 528 -6.31 -4.26 13.14
CA HIS A 528 -6.05 -3.97 11.73
C HIS A 528 -5.46 -5.17 10.96
N ARG A 529 -4.46 -5.86 11.54
CA ARG A 529 -3.85 -7.06 10.94
C ARG A 529 -4.81 -8.25 10.95
N THR A 530 -5.61 -8.37 12.01
CA THR A 530 -6.68 -9.38 12.07
C THR A 530 -7.68 -9.18 10.94
N HIS A 531 -8.18 -7.95 10.76
CA HIS A 531 -9.11 -7.60 9.69
C HIS A 531 -8.54 -7.90 8.30
N TYR A 532 -7.26 -7.59 8.05
CA TYR A 532 -6.59 -7.92 6.80
C TYR A 532 -6.61 -9.42 6.51
N TYR A 533 -6.10 -10.24 7.44
CA TYR A 533 -6.02 -11.69 7.24
C TYR A 533 -7.39 -12.33 7.08
N GLU A 534 -8.38 -11.93 7.87
CA GLU A 534 -9.74 -12.46 7.74
C GLU A 534 -10.30 -12.21 6.34
N ASN A 535 -10.21 -10.98 5.85
CA ASN A 535 -10.80 -10.63 4.57
C ASN A 535 -10.01 -11.22 3.39
N TYR A 536 -8.67 -11.16 3.39
CA TYR A 536 -7.85 -11.73 2.32
C TYR A 536 -7.96 -13.26 2.26
N ILE A 537 -7.90 -13.95 3.40
CA ILE A 537 -8.06 -15.41 3.41
C ILE A 537 -9.49 -15.80 3.01
N ASN A 538 -10.51 -15.00 3.35
CA ASN A 538 -11.87 -15.25 2.87
C ASN A 538 -12.02 -15.05 1.35
N GLN A 539 -11.30 -14.09 0.78
CA GLN A 539 -11.24 -13.89 -0.68
C GLN A 539 -10.51 -15.04 -1.39
N ALA A 540 -9.46 -15.59 -0.79
CA ALA A 540 -8.85 -16.84 -1.22
C ALA A 540 -9.84 -18.01 -1.18
N LEU A 541 -10.64 -18.13 -0.10
CA LEU A 541 -11.66 -19.17 0.00
C LEU A 541 -12.72 -19.02 -1.11
N LYS A 542 -13.17 -17.80 -1.39
CA LYS A 542 -14.08 -17.50 -2.51
C LYS A 542 -13.45 -17.86 -3.85
N ALA A 543 -12.19 -17.52 -4.10
CA ALA A 543 -11.49 -17.91 -5.32
C ALA A 543 -11.45 -19.43 -5.49
N THR A 544 -11.22 -20.19 -4.42
CA THR A 544 -11.22 -21.65 -4.45
C THR A 544 -12.62 -22.23 -4.68
N LEU A 545 -13.61 -21.83 -3.87
CA LEU A 545 -14.92 -22.47 -3.84
C LEU A 545 -15.89 -21.95 -4.90
N LEU A 546 -15.81 -20.67 -5.26
CA LEU A 546 -16.74 -20.02 -6.19
C LEU A 546 -16.15 -19.86 -7.59
N ASP A 547 -14.84 -19.62 -7.71
CA ASP A 547 -14.19 -19.36 -9.00
C ASP A 547 -13.38 -20.56 -9.54
N GLY A 548 -13.20 -21.62 -8.75
CA GLY A 548 -12.50 -22.84 -9.17
C GLY A 548 -10.98 -22.67 -9.35
N VAL A 549 -10.36 -21.76 -8.61
CA VAL A 549 -8.89 -21.60 -8.57
C VAL A 549 -8.26 -22.75 -7.79
N ASP A 550 -7.24 -23.40 -8.37
CA ASP A 550 -6.47 -24.47 -7.71
C ASP A 550 -5.47 -23.91 -6.67
N LEU A 551 -6.00 -23.25 -5.64
CA LEU A 551 -5.21 -22.71 -4.54
C LEU A 551 -4.92 -23.79 -3.50
N ARG A 552 -3.62 -24.08 -3.28
CA ARG A 552 -3.16 -25.19 -2.43
C ARG A 552 -2.44 -24.77 -1.16
N GLY A 553 -2.15 -23.48 -0.98
CA GLY A 553 -1.58 -23.00 0.27
C GLY A 553 -1.51 -21.49 0.40
N TYR A 554 -1.38 -21.07 1.65
CA TYR A 554 -1.32 -19.67 2.05
C TYR A 554 -0.24 -19.45 3.10
N THR A 555 0.59 -18.44 2.88
CA THR A 555 1.75 -18.13 3.72
C THR A 555 1.68 -16.69 4.21
N ALA A 556 1.54 -16.52 5.52
CA ALA A 556 1.49 -15.19 6.14
C ALA A 556 2.89 -14.53 6.18
N TRP A 557 2.97 -13.30 5.69
CA TRP A 557 4.11 -12.40 5.90
C TRP A 557 3.83 -11.48 7.11
N SER A 558 4.50 -11.64 8.25
CA SER A 558 5.61 -12.57 8.54
C SER A 558 5.42 -13.29 9.86
N LEU A 559 6.25 -14.31 10.12
CA LEU A 559 6.24 -14.99 11.42
C LEU A 559 6.45 -13.99 12.57
N MET A 560 7.44 -13.12 12.47
CA MET A 560 7.79 -12.15 13.51
C MET A 560 8.29 -10.85 12.90
N ASP A 561 8.19 -9.77 13.68
CA ASP A 561 8.75 -8.48 13.29
C ASP A 561 10.24 -8.65 13.02
N ASN A 562 10.71 -8.10 11.91
CA ASN A 562 12.05 -8.35 11.39
C ASN A 562 12.65 -7.06 10.80
N PHE A 563 13.86 -7.14 10.23
CA PHE A 563 14.47 -6.01 9.53
C PHE A 563 13.82 -5.82 8.15
N GLU A 564 12.96 -4.81 8.00
CA GLU A 564 12.16 -4.56 6.79
C GLU A 564 12.95 -3.71 5.77
N TRP A 565 14.11 -4.24 5.38
CA TRP A 565 14.92 -3.72 4.27
C TRP A 565 15.27 -2.22 4.43
N ALA A 566 14.94 -1.38 3.45
CA ALA A 566 15.23 0.05 3.50
C ALA A 566 14.45 0.79 4.61
N ALA A 567 13.35 0.23 5.12
CA ALA A 567 12.55 0.83 6.21
C ALA A 567 13.09 0.48 7.61
N GLY A 568 14.15 -0.32 7.72
CA GLY A 568 14.74 -0.72 8.99
C GLY A 568 13.73 -1.46 9.87
N TYR A 569 13.56 -1.03 11.13
CA TYR A 569 12.57 -1.61 12.05
C TYR A 569 11.31 -0.75 12.24
N SER A 570 11.12 0.26 11.38
CA SER A 570 10.01 1.21 11.48
C SER A 570 8.66 0.58 11.09
N GLU A 571 8.69 -0.35 10.13
CA GLU A 571 7.53 -1.09 9.63
C GLU A 571 7.53 -2.52 10.17
N ARG A 572 6.39 -2.96 10.71
CA ARG A 572 6.26 -4.23 11.43
C ARG A 572 5.18 -5.11 10.81
N PHE A 573 5.58 -6.26 10.26
CA PHE A 573 4.70 -7.24 9.60
C PHE A 573 4.36 -8.47 10.45
N GLY A 574 5.10 -8.72 11.52
CA GLY A 574 5.07 -9.99 12.23
C GLY A 574 3.79 -10.28 12.98
N LEU A 575 3.38 -11.55 12.98
CA LEU A 575 2.40 -12.09 13.94
C LEU A 575 2.94 -12.04 15.38
N PHE A 576 4.26 -12.07 15.55
CA PHE A 576 4.94 -11.92 16.83
C PHE A 576 5.74 -10.61 16.85
N TYR A 577 5.55 -9.83 17.91
CA TYR A 577 6.37 -8.66 18.20
C TYR A 577 7.75 -9.09 18.71
N VAL A 578 8.82 -8.54 18.14
CA VAL A 578 10.19 -8.73 18.62
C VAL A 578 10.60 -7.53 19.48
N ASN A 579 10.74 -7.74 20.79
CA ASN A 579 11.13 -6.66 21.70
C ASN A 579 12.64 -6.38 21.60
N ARG A 580 13.01 -5.44 20.74
CA ARG A 580 14.40 -4.99 20.54
C ARG A 580 14.98 -4.18 21.70
N SER A 581 14.15 -3.71 22.64
CA SER A 581 14.64 -3.05 23.87
C SER A 581 15.17 -4.05 24.89
N ASN A 582 14.86 -5.34 24.71
CA ASN A 582 15.39 -6.42 25.53
C ASN A 582 16.50 -7.15 24.77
N PRO A 583 17.73 -7.29 25.34
CA PRO A 583 18.83 -7.99 24.71
C PRO A 583 18.53 -9.46 24.32
N THR A 584 17.57 -10.11 24.98
CA THR A 584 17.20 -11.49 24.65
C THR A 584 16.26 -11.61 23.44
N LEU A 585 15.77 -10.48 22.91
CA LEU A 585 14.87 -10.39 21.76
C LEU A 585 13.65 -11.33 21.87
N PRO A 586 12.83 -11.26 22.94
CA PRO A 586 11.69 -12.15 23.06
C PRO A 586 10.66 -11.91 21.93
N ARG A 587 10.03 -12.99 21.45
CA ARG A 587 8.93 -12.98 20.48
C ARG A 587 7.63 -13.05 21.26
N ILE A 588 6.85 -11.99 21.20
CA ILE A 588 5.61 -11.83 21.97
C ILE A 588 4.44 -11.92 20.98
N PRO A 589 3.51 -12.88 21.13
CA PRO A 589 2.41 -13.05 20.20
C PRO A 589 1.50 -11.82 20.21
N LYS A 590 1.15 -11.31 19.02
CA LYS A 590 0.09 -10.33 18.83
C LYS A 590 -1.26 -11.04 18.71
N LYS A 591 -2.37 -10.31 18.79
CA LYS A 591 -3.73 -10.88 18.69
C LYS A 591 -3.96 -11.59 17.35
N SER A 592 -3.38 -11.08 16.27
CA SER A 592 -3.41 -11.72 14.96
C SER A 592 -2.81 -13.13 14.94
N ALA A 593 -1.80 -13.44 15.78
CA ALA A 593 -1.22 -14.78 15.87
C ALA A 593 -2.28 -15.80 16.33
N SER A 594 -3.03 -15.47 17.38
CA SER A 594 -4.12 -16.31 17.88
C SER A 594 -5.22 -16.47 16.83
N ARG A 595 -5.60 -15.38 16.14
CA ARG A 595 -6.65 -15.45 15.12
C ARG A 595 -6.23 -16.27 13.90
N TYR A 596 -5.01 -16.10 13.41
CA TYR A 596 -4.47 -16.89 12.32
C TYR A 596 -4.41 -18.38 12.70
N SER A 597 -3.98 -18.70 13.93
CA SER A 597 -4.02 -20.07 14.46
C SER A 597 -5.44 -20.66 14.47
N SER A 598 -6.47 -19.87 14.81
CA SER A 598 -7.87 -20.32 14.72
C SER A 598 -8.29 -20.64 13.29
N ILE A 599 -7.97 -19.78 12.31
CA ILE A 599 -8.29 -20.01 10.90
C ILE A 599 -7.63 -21.30 10.39
N ILE A 600 -6.37 -21.53 10.75
CA ILE A 600 -5.63 -22.76 10.42
C ILE A 600 -6.32 -23.98 11.05
N THR A 601 -6.68 -23.89 12.34
CA THR A 601 -7.30 -25.00 13.08
C THR A 601 -8.67 -25.37 12.51
N CYS A 602 -9.46 -24.38 12.13
CA CYS A 602 -10.75 -24.58 11.46
C CYS A 602 -10.64 -24.91 9.97
N ASN A 603 -9.43 -24.81 9.40
CA ASN A 603 -9.15 -24.92 7.98
C ASN A 603 -10.03 -24.01 7.11
N GLY A 604 -10.32 -22.79 7.57
CA GLY A 604 -11.24 -21.86 6.93
C GLY A 604 -12.11 -21.08 7.92
N PHE A 605 -13.35 -20.79 7.53
CA PHE A 605 -14.31 -19.97 8.27
C PHE A 605 -15.57 -20.79 8.55
N PRO A 606 -15.73 -21.37 9.76
CA PRO A 606 -16.93 -22.11 10.10
C PRO A 606 -18.14 -21.18 10.17
N ASP A 607 -19.30 -21.67 9.76
CA ASP A 607 -20.56 -20.92 9.87
C ASP A 607 -21.00 -20.90 11.34
N PRO A 608 -21.21 -19.71 11.94
CA PRO A 608 -21.57 -19.58 13.35
C PRO A 608 -22.93 -20.21 13.70
N TRP A 609 -23.76 -20.53 12.70
CA TRP A 609 -25.10 -21.09 12.88
C TRP A 609 -25.16 -22.61 12.70
N THR A 610 -24.06 -23.24 12.27
CA THR A 610 -23.96 -24.70 12.19
C THR A 610 -22.99 -25.22 13.27
N PRO A 611 -23.48 -26.05 14.21
CA PRO A 611 -22.71 -26.50 15.38
C PRO A 611 -21.55 -27.44 15.05
#